data_AF-A0A4S3LRK4-F1
#
_entry.id   AF-A0A4S3LRK4-F1
#
_cell.length_a   1.000
_cell.length_b   1.000
_cell.length_c   1.000
_cell.angle_alpha   90.00
_cell.angle_beta   90.00
_cell.angle_gamma   90.00
#
_symmetry.space_group_name_H-M   'P 1'
#
loop_
_entity.id
_entity.type
_entity.pdbx_description
1 polymer ?
#
loop_
_entity_poly.entity_id
_entity_poly.type
_entity_poly.pdbx_seq_one_letter_code
_entity_poly.pdbx_strand_id
1 'polypeptide(L)'
;MRQKGALLLRLWRWFFNFYSAAILLFLIVPVLIIVPLSFNAGSFLSYPLTGFSLRWYHTFFHSDEWLSSLGNSLLIAPLATLLATVLGVLASVGLVRGEFRGKSLVMAVLISPMIAPVVIIA
;
A
#
# COMPACT_ATOMS: atom_id res chain seq x y z
N MET A 1 6.08 -40.35 25.28
CA MET A 1 5.37 -39.90 24.05
C MET A 1 5.15 -38.38 23.95
N ARG A 2 5.30 -37.60 25.03
CA ARG A 2 5.01 -36.14 25.07
C ARG A 2 6.07 -35.23 24.41
N GLN A 3 7.30 -35.70 24.20
CA GLN A 3 8.42 -34.90 23.67
C GLN A 3 8.40 -34.72 22.14
N LYS A 4 7.93 -35.72 21.37
CA LYS A 4 7.92 -35.68 19.89
C LYS A 4 6.98 -34.60 19.35
N GLY A 5 5.86 -34.35 20.02
CA GLY A 5 4.91 -33.29 19.64
C GLY A 5 5.50 -31.88 19.75
N ALA A 6 6.37 -31.64 20.73
CA ALA A 6 7.00 -30.33 20.90
C ALA A 6 8.03 -30.01 19.80
N LEU A 7 8.72 -31.02 19.27
CA LEU A 7 9.67 -30.85 18.16
C LEU A 7 8.96 -30.60 16.83
N LEU A 8 7.87 -31.32 16.56
CA LEU A 8 7.04 -31.12 15.37
C LEU A 8 6.45 -29.71 15.32
N LEU A 9 5.94 -29.20 16.45
CA LEU A 9 5.42 -27.83 16.54
C LEU A 9 6.50 -26.77 16.35
N ARG A 10 7.73 -27.01 16.85
CA ARG A 10 8.87 -26.09 16.64
C ARG A 10 9.29 -26.06 15.18
N LEU A 11 9.41 -27.22 14.54
CA LEU A 11 9.74 -27.33 13.11
C LEU A 11 8.67 -26.67 12.24
N TRP A 12 7.40 -26.93 12.53
CA TRP A 12 6.28 -26.29 11.83
C TRP A 12 6.32 -24.77 11.94
N ARG A 13 6.54 -24.23 13.14
CA ARG A 13 6.64 -22.78 13.34
C ARG A 13 7.81 -22.17 12.59
N TRP A 14 8.96 -22.84 12.58
CA TRP A 14 10.13 -22.39 11.81
C TRP A 14 9.86 -22.39 10.31
N PHE A 15 9.25 -23.46 9.79
CA PHE A 15 8.87 -23.53 8.38
C PHE A 15 7.89 -22.41 8.01
N PHE A 16 6.83 -22.22 8.80
CA PHE A 16 5.86 -21.16 8.58
C PHE A 16 6.51 -19.77 8.59
N ASN A 17 7.33 -19.48 9.61
CA ASN A 17 8.04 -18.20 9.72
C ASN A 17 8.98 -17.97 8.53
N PHE A 18 9.73 -19.00 8.11
CA PHE A 18 10.61 -18.92 6.95
C PHE A 18 9.83 -18.65 5.66
N TYR A 19 8.73 -19.37 5.45
CA TYR A 19 7.87 -19.20 4.28
C TYR A 19 7.24 -17.81 4.23
N SER A 20 6.69 -17.33 5.35
CA SER A 20 6.16 -15.96 5.46
C SER A 20 7.25 -14.92 5.21
N ALA A 21 8.45 -15.09 5.77
CA ALA A 21 9.58 -14.18 5.54
C ALA A 21 10.02 -14.19 4.07
N ALA A 22 10.03 -15.35 3.40
CA ALA A 22 10.37 -15.46 1.99
C ALA A 22 9.36 -14.73 1.09
N ILE A 23 8.06 -14.83 1.40
CA ILE A 23 7.01 -14.06 0.69
C ILE A 23 7.20 -12.56 0.91
N LEU A 24 7.38 -12.12 2.16
CA LEU A 24 7.59 -10.71 2.47
C LEU A 24 8.84 -10.16 1.77
N LEU A 25 9.93 -10.94 1.76
CA LEU A 25 11.15 -10.58 1.05
C LEU A 25 10.87 -10.46 -0.45
N PHE A 26 10.19 -11.43 -1.06
CA PHE A 26 9.83 -11.40 -2.47
C PHE A 26 9.02 -10.15 -2.84
N LEU A 27 8.07 -9.73 -1.99
CA LEU A 27 7.28 -8.51 -2.20
C LEU A 27 8.11 -7.22 -2.05
N ILE A 28 9.15 -7.23 -1.21
CA ILE A 28 10.01 -6.07 -0.92
C ILE A 28 11.19 -5.97 -1.92
N VAL A 29 11.66 -7.07 -2.51
CA VAL A 29 12.75 -7.12 -3.49
C VAL A 29 12.63 -6.06 -4.60
N PRO A 30 11.50 -5.84 -5.29
CA PRO A 30 11.42 -4.80 -6.32
C PRO A 30 11.68 -3.40 -5.78
N VAL A 31 11.25 -3.10 -4.54
CA VAL A 31 11.56 -1.82 -3.88
C VAL A 31 13.05 -1.73 -3.58
N LEU A 32 13.67 -2.81 -3.11
CA LEU A 32 15.12 -2.86 -2.85
C LEU A 32 15.96 -2.69 -4.11
N ILE A 33 15.47 -3.13 -5.28
CA ILE A 33 16.15 -2.91 -6.57
C ILE A 33 16.13 -1.42 -6.97
N ILE A 34 15.07 -0.70 -6.62
CA ILE A 34 14.96 0.74 -6.92
C ILE A 34 15.90 1.57 -6.03
N VAL A 35 16.22 1.10 -4.81
CA VAL A 35 17.09 1.84 -3.88
C VAL A 35 18.49 2.13 -4.46
N PRO A 36 19.25 1.17 -5.02
CA PRO A 36 20.51 1.49 -5.69
C PRO A 36 20.36 2.43 -6.90
N LEU A 37 19.25 2.32 -7.63
CA LEU A 37 18.97 3.18 -8.78
C LEU A 37 18.72 4.64 -8.38
N SER A 38 18.23 4.92 -7.17
CA SER A 38 18.07 6.30 -6.70
C SER A 38 19.40 7.03 -6.53
N PHE A 39 20.50 6.28 -6.40
CA PHE A 39 21.87 6.82 -6.36
C PHE A 39 22.52 6.92 -7.75
N ASN A 40 21.79 6.72 -8.84
CA ASN A 40 22.36 6.80 -10.19
C ASN A 40 22.64 8.25 -10.63
N ALA A 41 23.86 8.51 -11.12
CA ALA A 41 24.26 9.78 -11.72
C ALA A 41 23.64 10.06 -13.11
N GLY A 42 23.20 9.01 -13.82
CA GLY A 42 22.58 9.11 -15.14
C GLY A 42 21.19 9.76 -15.11
N SER A 43 20.79 10.38 -16.22
CA SER A 43 19.46 11.02 -16.37
C SER A 43 18.31 10.02 -16.45
N PHE A 44 18.62 8.73 -16.63
CA PHE A 44 17.66 7.65 -16.71
C PHE A 44 17.95 6.59 -15.65
N LEU A 45 16.90 6.06 -15.01
CA LEU A 45 17.00 4.90 -14.10
C LEU A 45 17.25 3.63 -14.92
N SER A 46 18.51 3.44 -15.32
CA SER A 46 18.98 2.29 -16.08
C SER A 46 20.13 1.59 -15.38
N TYR A 47 20.20 0.27 -15.58
CA TYR A 47 21.35 -0.54 -15.19
C TYR A 47 22.25 -0.77 -16.42
N PRO A 48 23.59 -0.79 -16.25
CA PRO A 48 24.37 -0.58 -15.03
C PRO A 48 24.40 0.88 -14.56
N LEU A 49 24.63 1.12 -13.26
CA LEU A 49 24.79 2.47 -12.70
C LEU A 49 25.97 3.17 -13.38
N THR A 50 25.74 4.35 -13.95
CA THR A 50 26.82 5.11 -14.61
C THR A 50 27.77 5.76 -13.60
N GLY A 51 27.29 5.98 -12.38
CA GLY A 51 28.06 6.48 -11.24
C GLY A 51 27.17 6.65 -10.01
N PHE A 52 27.78 6.77 -8.83
CA PHE A 52 27.08 7.07 -7.57
C PHE A 52 26.87 8.58 -7.43
N SER A 53 25.64 9.01 -7.16
CA SER A 53 25.26 10.42 -7.03
C SER A 53 24.05 10.60 -6.12
N LEU A 54 24.06 11.70 -5.35
CA LEU A 54 22.91 12.16 -4.55
C LEU A 54 22.05 13.19 -5.29
N ARG A 55 22.25 13.38 -6.60
CA ARG A 55 21.58 14.43 -7.40
C ARG A 55 20.07 14.41 -7.24
N TRP A 56 19.43 13.24 -7.35
CA TRP A 56 17.97 13.13 -7.27
C TRP A 56 17.42 13.51 -5.90
N TYR A 57 18.14 13.19 -4.83
CA TYR A 57 17.81 13.65 -3.48
C TYR A 57 17.91 15.18 -3.38
N HIS A 58 18.98 15.77 -3.93
CA HIS A 58 19.12 17.23 -3.96
C HIS A 58 18.00 17.89 -4.77
N THR A 59 17.69 17.38 -5.96
CA THR A 59 16.60 17.86 -6.82
C THR A 59 15.25 17.79 -6.11
N PHE A 60 14.98 16.69 -5.39
CA PHE A 60 13.74 16.54 -4.62
C PHE A 60 13.56 17.64 -3.56
N PHE A 61 14.59 17.92 -2.76
CA PHE A 61 14.52 18.91 -1.69
C PHE A 61 14.64 20.37 -2.17
N HIS A 62 15.02 20.62 -3.42
CA HIS A 62 15.18 21.97 -3.98
C HIS A 62 14.15 22.29 -5.08
N SER A 63 13.20 21.39 -5.33
CA SER A 63 12.14 21.61 -6.29
C SER A 63 10.85 21.93 -5.58
N ASP A 64 10.33 23.13 -5.82
CA ASP A 64 9.04 23.58 -5.29
C ASP A 64 7.89 22.66 -5.74
N GLU A 65 7.98 22.09 -6.94
CA GLU A 65 6.99 21.13 -7.46
C GLU A 65 6.98 19.83 -6.63
N TRP A 66 8.15 19.24 -6.35
CA TRP A 66 8.24 18.03 -5.54
C TRP A 66 7.79 18.28 -4.10
N LEU A 67 8.21 19.38 -3.48
CA LEU A 67 7.85 19.71 -2.10
C LEU A 67 6.36 20.06 -1.95
N SER A 68 5.79 20.80 -2.89
CA SER A 68 4.35 21.12 -2.88
C SER A 68 3.50 19.87 -3.10
N SER A 69 3.89 18.97 -4.01
CA SER A 69 3.22 17.68 -4.22
C SER A 69 3.27 16.77 -2.98
N LEU A 70 4.43 16.71 -2.31
CA LEU A 70 4.58 16.00 -1.03
C LEU A 70 3.65 16.61 0.03
N GLY A 71 3.65 17.94 0.18
CA GLY A 71 2.79 18.65 1.12
C GLY A 71 1.31 18.40 0.89
N ASN A 72 0.87 18.46 -0.37
CA ASN A 72 -0.52 18.15 -0.76
C ASN A 72 -0.88 16.71 -0.38
N SER A 73 -0.01 15.73 -0.66
CA SER A 73 -0.25 14.33 -0.31
C SER A 73 -0.36 14.13 1.21
N LEU A 74 0.55 14.74 1.97
CA LEU A 74 0.56 14.68 3.43
C LEU A 74 -0.65 15.36 4.07
N LEU A 75 -1.22 16.39 3.44
CA LEU A 75 -2.42 17.07 3.91
C LEU A 75 -3.70 16.32 3.52
N ILE A 76 -3.82 15.93 2.26
CA ILE A 76 -5.06 15.38 1.69
C ILE A 76 -5.28 13.94 2.15
N ALA A 77 -4.24 13.10 2.17
CA ALA A 77 -4.36 11.69 2.53
C ALA A 77 -4.98 11.43 3.91
N PRO A 78 -4.54 12.06 5.02
CA PRO A 78 -5.15 11.83 6.33
C PRO A 78 -6.58 12.37 6.42
N LEU A 79 -6.86 13.53 5.82
CA LEU A 79 -8.22 14.10 5.79
C LEU A 79 -9.18 13.20 5.03
N ALA A 80 -8.77 12.74 3.84
CA ALA A 80 -9.54 11.79 3.05
C ALA A 80 -9.76 10.47 3.80
N THR A 81 -8.72 9.93 4.44
CA THR A 81 -8.81 8.70 5.24
C THR A 81 -9.80 8.86 6.40
N LEU A 82 -9.72 9.98 7.12
CA LEU A 82 -10.61 10.26 8.25
C LEU A 82 -12.06 10.36 7.78
N LEU A 83 -12.33 11.19 6.76
CA LEU A 83 -13.68 11.38 6.23
C LEU A 83 -14.24 10.06 5.67
N ALA A 84 -13.47 9.35 4.85
CA ALA A 84 -13.89 8.07 4.27
C ALA A 84 -14.18 7.02 5.35
N THR A 85 -13.34 6.93 6.39
CA THR A 85 -13.53 5.97 7.49
C THR A 85 -14.76 6.32 8.31
N VAL A 86 -14.94 7.58 8.69
CA VAL A 86 -16.09 8.02 9.48
C VAL A 86 -17.39 7.79 8.70
N LEU A 87 -17.47 8.26 7.46
CA LEU A 87 -18.67 8.10 6.63
C LEU A 87 -18.93 6.62 6.30
N GLY A 88 -17.89 5.85 5.98
CA GLY A 88 -17.99 4.43 5.69
C GLY A 88 -18.48 3.60 6.88
N VAL A 89 -17.98 3.88 8.09
CA VAL A 89 -18.43 3.22 9.32
C VAL A 89 -19.89 3.59 9.63
N LEU A 90 -20.27 4.87 9.54
CA LEU A 90 -21.65 5.30 9.75
C LEU A 90 -22.61 4.64 8.74
N ALA A 91 -22.23 4.60 7.46
CA ALA A 91 -22.99 3.92 6.42
C ALA A 91 -23.12 2.42 6.70
N SER A 92 -22.03 1.75 7.08
CA SER A 92 -22.02 0.33 7.42
C SER A 92 -22.97 0.03 8.59
N VAL A 93 -22.90 0.80 9.68
CA VAL A 93 -23.78 0.61 10.85
C VAL A 93 -25.24 0.78 10.47
N GLY A 94 -25.58 1.83 9.70
CA GLY A 94 -26.95 2.07 9.24
C GLY A 94 -27.47 0.99 8.29
N LEU A 95 -26.64 0.50 7.38
CA LEU A 95 -27.04 -0.55 6.43
C LEU A 95 -27.13 -1.93 7.08
N VAL A 96 -26.24 -2.28 8.02
CA VAL A 96 -26.26 -3.60 8.66
C VAL A 96 -27.41 -3.71 9.65
N ARG A 97 -27.63 -2.68 10.48
CA ARG A 97 -28.63 -2.73 11.57
C ARG A 97 -29.98 -2.13 11.22
N GLY A 98 -30.06 -1.28 10.19
CA GLY A 98 -31.30 -0.63 9.79
C GLY A 98 -32.17 -1.51 8.88
N GLU A 99 -33.48 -1.48 9.14
CA GLU A 99 -34.51 -1.99 8.25
C GLU A 99 -35.34 -0.83 7.71
N PHE A 100 -35.08 -0.44 6.46
CA PHE A 100 -35.77 0.66 5.79
C PHE A 100 -36.04 0.35 4.32
N ARG A 101 -37.09 0.95 3.77
CA ARG A 101 -37.48 0.80 2.36
C ARG A 101 -36.44 1.52 1.48
N GLY A 102 -35.85 0.80 0.51
CA GLY A 102 -34.81 1.33 -0.39
C GLY A 102 -33.37 0.91 -0.07
N LYS A 103 -33.14 0.14 1.00
CA LYS A 103 -31.83 -0.40 1.39
C LYS A 103 -31.05 -1.07 0.26
N SER A 104 -31.73 -1.88 -0.57
CA SER A 104 -31.10 -2.58 -1.71
C SER A 104 -30.58 -1.61 -2.77
N LEU A 105 -31.27 -0.50 -3.01
CA LEU A 105 -30.86 0.51 -3.99
C LEU A 105 -29.62 1.27 -3.47
N VAL A 106 -29.62 1.64 -2.19
CA VAL A 106 -28.47 2.30 -1.55
C VAL A 106 -27.24 1.38 -1.59
N MET A 107 -27.38 0.09 -1.25
CA MET A 107 -26.26 -0.86 -1.37
C MET A 107 -25.75 -1.00 -2.81
N ALA A 108 -26.65 -1.07 -3.79
CA ALA A 108 -26.26 -1.16 -5.20
C ALA A 108 -25.46 0.07 -5.65
N VAL A 109 -25.88 1.28 -5.26
CA VAL A 109 -25.16 2.53 -5.58
C VAL A 109 -23.79 2.57 -4.89
N LEU A 110 -23.68 2.14 -3.64
CA LEU A 110 -22.42 2.16 -2.90
C LEU A 110 -21.41 1.11 -3.41
N ILE A 111 -21.88 -0.04 -3.89
CA ILE A 111 -21.02 -1.13 -4.40
C ILE A 111 -20.66 -0.92 -5.88
N SER A 112 -21.48 -0.21 -6.66
CA SER A 112 -21.24 0.00 -8.09
C SER A 112 -19.83 0.50 -8.47
N PRO A 113 -19.19 1.46 -7.77
CA PRO A 113 -17.83 1.89 -8.13
C PRO A 113 -16.76 0.83 -7.88
N MET A 114 -17.02 -0.18 -7.05
CA MET A 114 -16.09 -1.31 -6.85
C MET A 114 -16.10 -2.28 -8.03
N ILE A 115 -17.20 -2.32 -8.79
CA ILE A 115 -17.37 -3.18 -9.96
C ILE A 115 -16.83 -2.47 -11.21
N ALA A 116 -16.95 -1.14 -11.28
CA ALA A 116 -16.45 -0.35 -12.39
C ALA A 116 -14.90 -0.36 -12.43
N PRO A 117 -14.27 -0.68 -13.57
CA PRO A 117 -12.82 -0.57 -13.71
C PRO A 117 -12.39 0.90 -13.60
N VAL A 118 -11.52 1.20 -12.64
CA VAL A 118 -10.99 2.56 -12.37
C VAL A 118 -10.39 3.21 -13.63
N VAL A 119 -9.90 2.40 -14.58
CA VAL A 119 -9.21 2.84 -15.81
C VAL A 119 -10.10 3.67 -16.75
N ILE A 120 -11.43 3.60 -16.66
CA ILE A 120 -12.34 4.27 -17.63
C ILE A 120 -12.69 5.72 -17.20
N ILE A 121 -12.37 6.13 -15.97
CA ILE A 121 -12.85 7.39 -15.37
C ILE A 121 -11.75 8.48 -15.37
N ALA A 122 -10.52 8.13 -15.76
CA ALA A 122 -9.35 9.04 -15.78
C ALA A 122 -9.08 9.62 -17.17
#